data_AF-A0A542IZE7-F1
#
_entry.id   AF-A0A542IZE7-F1
#
_cell.length_a   1.000
_cell.length_b   1.000
_cell.length_c   1.000
_cell.angle_alpha   90.00
_cell.angle_beta   90.00
_cell.angle_gamma   90.00
#
_symmetry.space_group_name_H-M   'P 1'
#
loop_
_entity.id
_entity.type
_entity.pdbx_description
1 polymer ?
#
loop_
_entity_poly.entity_id
_entity_poly.type
_entity_poly.pdbx_seq_one_letter_code
_entity_poly.pdbx_strand_id
1 'polypeptide(L)'
;MNQDSPFEGLWSYRSFRNDPDLSTEFNALRFGAGTLNLMTPEVGHVAGSLGGEGWRLDLTGGYDYGNPFALRFQGLGEIGGELWVYDYVGYLVPLWPHGVDQIPAITGSVIRTAPHSKGQATAGYVASFIAVRQS
;
A
#
# COMPACT_ATOMS: atom_id res chain seq x y z
N MET A 1 10.40 -14.38 -22.38
CA MET A 1 10.84 -13.64 -21.18
C MET A 1 9.61 -13.51 -20.31
N ASN A 2 9.57 -14.18 -19.16
CA ASN A 2 8.57 -13.82 -18.15
C ASN A 2 8.89 -12.37 -17.78
N GLN A 3 8.05 -11.43 -18.20
CA GLN A 3 8.14 -10.09 -17.66
C GLN A 3 7.50 -10.18 -16.29
N ASP A 4 8.34 -10.27 -15.27
CA ASP A 4 7.89 -10.06 -13.90
C ASP A 4 7.24 -8.68 -13.84
N SER A 5 6.04 -8.59 -13.26
CA SER A 5 5.33 -7.32 -13.14
C SER A 5 6.22 -6.29 -12.43
N PRO A 6 6.18 -5.02 -12.82
CA PRO A 6 6.94 -3.95 -12.16
C PRO A 6 6.54 -3.76 -10.68
N PHE A 7 5.42 -4.36 -10.26
CA PHE A 7 4.95 -4.36 -8.87
C PHE A 7 5.47 -5.54 -8.06
N GLU A 8 5.97 -6.60 -8.68
CA GLU A 8 6.39 -7.80 -7.97
C GLU A 8 7.63 -7.55 -7.09
N GLY A 9 7.56 -8.03 -5.84
CA GLY A 9 8.65 -7.97 -4.87
C GLY A 9 8.26 -7.42 -3.50
N LEU A 10 9.29 -7.12 -2.71
CA LEU A 10 9.18 -6.58 -1.35
C LEU A 10 9.32 -5.05 -1.33
N TRP A 11 8.42 -4.41 -0.60
CA TRP A 11 8.32 -2.97 -0.49
C TRP A 11 8.20 -2.54 0.97
N SER A 12 8.93 -1.51 1.35
CA SER A 12 8.80 -0.81 2.62
C SER A 12 7.59 0.13 2.56
N TYR A 13 6.48 -0.27 3.19
CA TYR A 13 5.22 0.47 3.17
C TYR A 13 5.12 1.45 4.34
N ARG A 14 4.66 2.67 4.06
CA ARG A 14 4.32 3.70 5.04
C ARG A 14 3.09 4.47 4.58
N SER A 15 2.10 4.62 5.46
CA SER A 15 0.93 5.46 5.23
C SER A 15 0.83 6.62 6.22
N PHE A 16 0.17 7.69 5.77
CA PHE A 16 0.15 8.99 6.40
C PHE A 16 -1.28 9.51 6.46
N ARG A 17 -1.66 10.06 7.62
CA ARG A 17 -2.87 10.87 7.78
C ARG A 17 -2.78 12.05 6.82
N ASN A 18 -3.87 12.35 6.12
CA ASN A 18 -3.97 13.51 5.21
C ASN A 18 -4.24 14.78 6.03
N ASP A 19 -3.26 15.19 6.83
CA ASP A 19 -3.32 16.41 7.64
C ASP A 19 -2.65 17.56 6.87
N PRO A 20 -3.39 18.64 6.53
CA PRO A 20 -2.82 19.79 5.84
C PRO A 20 -2.09 20.77 6.77
N ASP A 21 -2.15 20.60 8.10
CA ASP A 21 -1.44 21.46 9.04
C ASP A 21 0.07 21.20 9.00
N LEU A 22 0.82 22.18 8.50
CA LEU A 22 2.28 22.11 8.37
C LEU A 22 3.01 22.14 9.72
N SER A 23 2.32 22.46 10.81
CA SER A 23 2.88 22.40 12.16
C SER A 23 2.83 20.99 12.77
N THR A 24 2.07 20.06 12.16
CA THR A 24 2.03 18.68 12.61
C THR A 24 3.35 17.97 12.32
N GLU A 25 3.97 17.43 13.36
CA GLU A 25 5.20 16.64 13.25
C GLU A 25 5.02 15.41 12.35
N PHE A 26 6.00 15.10 11.49
CA PHE A 26 5.92 13.97 10.55
C PHE A 26 5.62 12.63 11.23
N ASN A 27 6.14 12.39 12.44
CA ASN A 27 5.86 11.17 13.19
C ASN A 27 4.39 11.07 13.63
N ALA A 28 3.72 12.20 13.88
CA ALA A 28 2.29 12.25 14.18
C ALA A 28 1.43 11.97 12.94
N LEU A 29 1.97 12.12 11.73
CA LEU A 29 1.27 11.76 10.51
C LEU A 29 1.19 10.24 10.29
N ARG A 30 2.00 9.42 10.97
CA ARG A 30 2.02 7.96 10.75
C ARG A 30 0.63 7.35 10.95
N PHE A 31 0.10 6.75 9.89
CA PHE A 31 -1.14 5.96 9.88
C PHE A 31 -0.85 4.46 10.00
N GLY A 32 0.13 3.96 9.25
CA GLY A 32 0.55 2.56 9.25
C GLY A 32 1.95 2.39 8.68
N ALA A 33 2.63 1.30 9.03
CA ALA A 33 3.91 0.94 8.44
C ALA A 33 4.14 -0.57 8.53
N GLY A 34 4.72 -1.18 7.50
CA GLY A 34 4.96 -2.61 7.42
C GLY A 34 5.74 -3.00 6.16
N THR A 35 5.84 -4.31 5.92
CA THR A 35 6.38 -4.87 4.69
C THR A 35 5.23 -5.27 3.78
N LEU A 36 5.21 -4.70 2.57
CA LEU A 36 4.30 -5.03 1.51
C LEU A 36 5.01 -6.03 0.58
N ASN A 37 4.52 -7.25 0.52
CA ASN A 37 4.99 -8.29 -0.40
C ASN A 37 3.95 -8.47 -1.50
N LEU A 38 4.32 -8.15 -2.74
CA LEU A 38 3.45 -8.27 -3.90
C LEU A 38 3.93 -9.39 -4.82
N MET A 39 2.98 -10.18 -5.30
CA MET A 39 3.14 -11.25 -6.27
C MET A 39 2.18 -11.01 -7.43
N THR A 40 2.59 -11.39 -8.64
CA THR A 40 1.74 -11.30 -9.83
C THR A 40 1.56 -12.67 -10.48
N PRO A 41 0.70 -13.53 -9.90
CA PRO A 41 0.58 -14.92 -10.32
C PRO A 41 0.04 -15.07 -11.75
N GLU A 42 -0.66 -14.05 -12.26
CA GLU A 42 -1.09 -13.94 -13.64
C GLU A 42 -1.13 -12.47 -14.08
N VAL A 43 -1.17 -12.25 -15.40
CA VAL A 43 -1.20 -10.90 -15.99
C VAL A 43 -2.46 -10.15 -15.53
N GLY A 44 -2.26 -8.95 -15.01
CA GLY A 44 -3.34 -8.09 -14.52
C GLY A 44 -3.84 -8.41 -13.12
N HIS A 45 -3.35 -9.46 -12.47
CA HIS A 45 -3.71 -9.82 -11.10
C HIS A 45 -2.57 -9.56 -10.12
N VAL A 46 -2.90 -8.98 -8.96
CA VAL A 46 -1.95 -8.82 -7.86
C VAL A 46 -2.47 -9.54 -6.62
N ALA A 47 -1.59 -10.35 -6.02
CA ALA A 47 -1.80 -11.01 -4.74
C ALA A 47 -0.64 -10.66 -3.81
N GLY A 48 -0.77 -10.95 -2.52
CA GLY A 48 0.32 -10.64 -1.61
C GLY A 48 -0.05 -10.59 -0.15
N SER A 49 0.80 -9.90 0.62
CA SER A 49 0.53 -9.59 2.01
C SER A 49 1.10 -8.24 2.39
N LEU A 50 0.42 -7.54 3.29
CA LEU A 50 0.94 -6.37 4.00
C LEU A 50 0.93 -6.68 5.49
N GLY A 51 2.07 -6.59 6.16
CA GLY A 51 2.13 -6.92 7.58
C GLY A 51 3.34 -6.38 8.31
N GLY A 52 3.32 -6.56 9.62
CA GLY A 52 4.39 -6.24 10.55
C GLY A 52 4.31 -7.13 11.78
N GLU A 53 5.01 -6.76 12.85
CA GLU A 53 4.94 -7.52 14.09
C GLU A 53 3.50 -7.53 14.63
N GLY A 54 2.92 -8.73 14.80
CA GLY A 54 1.60 -8.93 15.39
C GLY A 54 0.39 -8.67 14.48
N TRP A 55 0.57 -8.32 13.21
CA TRP A 55 -0.54 -8.11 12.27
C TRP A 55 -0.17 -8.43 10.82
N ARG A 56 -1.15 -8.92 10.05
CA ARG A 56 -1.01 -9.22 8.64
C ARG A 56 -2.35 -9.07 7.94
N LEU A 57 -2.32 -8.51 6.74
CA LEU A 57 -3.40 -8.49 5.77
C LEU A 57 -2.98 -9.33 4.56
N ASP A 58 -3.83 -10.22 4.11
CA ASP A 58 -3.68 -10.88 2.81
C ASP A 58 -4.30 -10.00 1.73
N LEU A 59 -3.62 -9.91 0.58
CA LEU A 59 -3.94 -8.97 -0.48
C LEU A 59 -4.45 -9.68 -1.73
N THR A 60 -5.48 -9.12 -2.35
CA THR A 60 -5.99 -9.54 -3.66
C THR A 60 -6.49 -8.34 -4.46
N GLY A 61 -6.23 -8.32 -5.76
CA GLY A 61 -6.63 -7.22 -6.63
C GLY A 61 -6.12 -7.35 -8.05
N GLY A 62 -6.01 -6.21 -8.73
CA GLY A 62 -5.46 -6.15 -10.07
C GLY A 62 -4.50 -4.98 -10.28
N TYR A 63 -3.82 -5.02 -11.41
CA TYR A 63 -2.96 -3.93 -11.88
C TYR A 63 -3.11 -3.74 -13.38
N ASP A 64 -2.89 -2.51 -13.84
CA ASP A 64 -2.98 -2.14 -15.24
C ASP A 64 -1.67 -1.49 -15.69
N TYR A 65 -1.27 -1.82 -16.92
CA TYR A 65 -0.23 -1.12 -17.64
C TYR A 65 -0.80 0.18 -18.23
N GLY A 66 -0.07 1.28 -18.09
CA GLY A 66 -0.51 2.64 -18.38
C GLY A 66 0.59 3.68 -18.15
N ASN A 67 0.25 4.96 -18.12
CA ASN A 67 1.19 6.00 -17.71
C ASN A 67 0.53 6.93 -16.68
N PRO A 68 0.76 6.73 -15.36
CA PRO A 68 1.60 5.69 -14.75
C PRO A 68 0.95 4.30 -14.72
N PHE A 69 1.72 3.26 -14.40
CA PHE A 69 1.18 1.94 -14.04
C PHE A 69 0.37 2.06 -12.76
N ALA A 70 -0.76 1.37 -12.67
CA ALA A 70 -1.68 1.47 -11.56
C ALA A 70 -1.96 0.09 -10.94
N LEU A 71 -2.22 0.07 -9.64
CA LEU A 71 -2.73 -1.09 -8.92
C LEU A 71 -3.96 -0.71 -8.08
N ARG A 72 -4.84 -1.69 -7.90
CA ARG A 72 -5.99 -1.61 -7.00
C ARG A 72 -6.18 -2.95 -6.32
N PHE A 73 -6.15 -2.99 -4.99
CA PHE A 73 -6.30 -4.22 -4.23
C PHE A 73 -7.01 -3.99 -2.91
N GLN A 74 -7.55 -5.08 -2.36
CA GLN A 74 -8.08 -5.13 -1.00
C GLN A 74 -7.09 -5.90 -0.12
N GLY A 75 -6.93 -5.42 1.11
CA GLY A 75 -6.27 -6.14 2.19
C GLY A 75 -7.25 -6.56 3.26
N LEU A 76 -7.20 -7.83 3.65
CA LEU A 76 -8.08 -8.43 4.66
C LEU A 76 -7.26 -9.23 5.68
N GLY A 77 -7.60 -9.13 6.97
CA GLY A 77 -6.99 -9.98 8.00
C GLY A 77 -7.76 -9.97 9.32
N GLU A 78 -7.66 -11.04 10.09
CA GLU A 78 -8.15 -11.09 11.47
C GLU A 78 -7.02 -10.74 12.44
N ILE A 79 -7.16 -9.65 13.18
CA ILE A 79 -6.15 -9.14 14.11
C ILE A 79 -6.82 -8.88 15.46
N GLY A 80 -6.34 -9.57 16.51
CA GLY A 80 -6.88 -9.40 17.86
C GLY A 80 -8.37 -9.75 17.98
N GLY A 81 -8.88 -10.66 17.13
CA GLY A 81 -10.30 -11.05 17.10
C GLY A 81 -11.22 -10.07 16.33
N GLU A 82 -10.65 -9.09 15.63
CA GLU A 82 -11.39 -8.17 14.78
C GLU A 82 -10.97 -8.33 13.32
N LEU A 83 -11.94 -8.25 12.42
CA LEU A 83 -11.69 -8.23 10.97
C LEU A 83 -11.26 -6.83 10.54
N TRP A 84 -10.10 -6.75 9.90
CA TRP A 84 -9.60 -5.53 9.28
C TRP A 84 -9.76 -5.63 7.78
N VAL A 85 -10.37 -4.62 7.16
CA VAL A 85 -10.57 -4.55 5.70
C VAL A 85 -10.21 -3.16 5.20
N TYR A 86 -9.32 -3.12 4.21
CA TYR A 86 -8.81 -1.89 3.62
C TYR A 86 -8.74 -2.02 2.10
N ASP A 87 -9.16 -1.00 1.37
CA ASP A 87 -8.96 -0.92 -0.08
C ASP A 87 -7.86 0.09 -0.41
N TYR A 88 -7.10 -0.20 -1.46
CA TYR A 88 -5.93 0.55 -1.87
C TYR A 88 -6.01 0.89 -3.35
N VAL A 89 -5.56 2.09 -3.70
CA VAL A 89 -5.22 2.49 -5.06
C VAL A 89 -3.82 3.08 -5.06
N GLY A 90 -2.99 2.69 -6.01
CA GLY A 90 -1.58 3.09 -6.05
C GLY A 90 -1.05 3.15 -7.47
N TYR A 91 -0.01 3.95 -7.64
CA TYR A 91 0.62 4.23 -8.92
C TYR A 91 2.13 4.08 -8.78
N LEU A 92 2.76 3.41 -9.75
CA LEU A 92 4.21 3.36 -9.82
C LEU A 92 4.74 4.73 -10.25
N VAL A 93 5.61 5.33 -9.44
CA VAL A 93 6.25 6.61 -9.76
C VAL A 93 7.11 6.43 -11.02
N PRO A 94 6.88 7.23 -12.09
CA PRO A 94 7.68 7.15 -13.31
C PRO A 94 9.17 7.41 -13.04
N LEU A 95 10.03 6.80 -13.86
CA LEU A 95 11.45 7.10 -13.84
C LEU A 95 11.68 8.52 -14.36
N TRP A 96 12.51 9.29 -13.65
CA TRP A 96 12.98 10.58 -14.13
C TRP A 96 14.10 10.38 -15.16
N PRO A 97 14.08 11.05 -16.33
CA PRO A 97 15.12 10.89 -17.35
C PRO A 97 16.56 11.15 -16.87
N HIS A 98 16.71 11.96 -15.81
CA HIS A 98 17.99 12.28 -15.18
C HIS A 98 18.01 11.90 -13.69
N GLY A 99 17.20 10.91 -13.30
CA GLY A 99 17.19 10.38 -11.95
C GLY A 99 18.53 9.70 -11.63
N VAL A 100 19.11 10.04 -10.48
CA VAL A 100 20.30 9.37 -9.95
C VAL A 100 19.83 8.34 -8.93
N ASP A 101 20.21 7.08 -9.13
CA ASP A 101 19.91 5.96 -8.22
C ASP A 101 18.44 5.91 -7.78
N GLN A 102 17.50 6.19 -8.70
CA GLN A 102 16.08 6.23 -8.38
C GLN A 102 15.59 4.83 -7.97
N ILE A 103 15.18 4.71 -6.71
CA ILE A 103 14.55 3.50 -6.19
C ILE A 103 13.06 3.51 -6.58
N PRO A 104 12.52 2.42 -7.15
CA PRO A 104 11.10 2.32 -7.46
C PRO A 104 10.23 2.60 -6.22
N ALA A 105 9.18 3.39 -6.43
CA ALA A 105 8.21 3.73 -5.40
C ALA A 105 6.79 3.62 -5.95
N ILE A 106 5.88 3.11 -5.14
CA ILE A 106 4.44 3.16 -5.37
C ILE A 106 3.89 4.24 -4.45
N THR A 107 3.12 5.17 -4.99
CA THR A 107 2.42 6.20 -4.21
C THR A 107 0.92 6.09 -4.42
N GLY A 108 0.12 6.30 -3.39
CA GLY A 108 -1.31 6.09 -3.51
C GLY A 108 -2.12 6.47 -2.28
N SER A 109 -3.33 5.92 -2.24
CA SER A 109 -4.31 6.12 -1.18
C SER A 109 -4.78 4.78 -0.63
N VAL A 110 -5.08 4.76 0.66
CA VAL A 110 -5.74 3.66 1.37
C VAL A 110 -7.01 4.18 2.02
N ILE A 111 -8.07 3.39 1.97
CA ILE A 111 -9.32 3.65 2.70
C ILE A 111 -9.60 2.49 3.65
N ARG A 112 -10.01 2.81 4.88
CA ARG A 112 -10.55 1.81 5.80
C ARG A 112 -11.95 1.41 5.35
N THR A 113 -12.12 0.20 4.86
CA THR A 113 -13.41 -0.26 4.29
C THR A 113 -14.36 -0.74 5.37
N ALA A 114 -13.84 -1.44 6.39
CA ALA A 114 -14.62 -1.89 7.54
C ALA A 114 -14.13 -1.24 8.84
N PRO A 115 -15.03 -0.86 9.76
CA PRO A 115 -14.62 -0.34 11.05
C PRO A 115 -14.00 -1.44 11.91
N HIS A 116 -13.08 -1.07 12.80
CA HIS A 116 -12.50 -1.98 13.78
C HIS A 116 -12.14 -1.23 15.08
N SER A 117 -11.42 -1.86 15.98
CA SER A 117 -11.03 -1.34 17.29
C SER A 117 -12.23 -0.85 18.08
N LYS A 118 -13.27 -1.69 18.14
CA LYS A 118 -14.56 -1.39 18.79
C LYS A 118 -15.18 -0.05 18.31
N GLY A 119 -14.99 0.28 17.04
CA GLY A 119 -15.54 1.47 16.40
C GLY A 119 -14.70 2.74 16.52
N GLN A 120 -13.55 2.71 17.22
CA GLN A 120 -12.61 3.83 17.25
C GLN A 120 -11.96 4.07 15.88
N ALA A 121 -11.82 3.01 15.09
CA ALA A 121 -11.31 3.08 13.74
C ALA A 121 -12.51 3.10 12.77
N THR A 122 -12.99 4.29 12.42
CA THR A 122 -14.18 4.47 11.56
C THR A 122 -13.93 4.03 10.11
N ALA A 123 -14.88 3.31 9.51
CA ALA A 123 -14.85 3.09 8.07
C ALA A 123 -14.91 4.42 7.30
N GLY A 124 -14.38 4.43 6.08
CA GLY A 124 -14.32 5.60 5.21
C GLY A 124 -13.13 6.53 5.49
N TYR A 125 -12.32 6.28 6.51
CA TYR A 125 -11.11 7.09 6.74
C TYR A 125 -10.10 6.85 5.63
N VAL A 126 -9.65 7.94 4.99
CA VAL A 126 -8.71 7.93 3.86
C VAL A 126 -7.35 8.47 4.32
N ALA A 127 -6.29 7.77 3.94
CA ALA A 127 -4.89 8.14 4.16
C ALA A 127 -4.09 7.98 2.87
N SER A 128 -2.98 8.71 2.74
CA SER A 128 -2.03 8.52 1.64
C SER A 128 -0.98 7.46 2.01
N PHE A 129 -0.31 6.86 1.03
CA PHE A 129 0.81 5.96 1.28
C PHE A 129 1.94 6.08 0.25
N ILE A 130 3.13 5.65 0.67
CA ILE A 130 4.27 5.33 -0.17
C ILE A 130 4.79 3.93 0.18
N ALA A 131 5.15 3.16 -0.85
CA ALA A 131 5.85 1.89 -0.71
C ALA A 131 7.13 1.93 -1.55
N VAL A 132 8.29 1.77 -0.92
CA VAL A 132 9.61 1.87 -1.60
C VAL A 132 10.24 0.49 -1.70
N ARG A 133 10.76 0.11 -2.88
CA ARG A 133 11.32 -1.22 -3.10
C ARG A 133 12.50 -1.52 -2.16
N GLN A 134 12.56 -2.73 -1.61
CA GLN A 134 13.64 -3.17 -0.71
C GLN A 134 14.85 -3.77 -1.45
N SER A 135 14.62 -4.35 -2.63
CA SER A 135 15.62 -4.96 -3.50
C SER A 135 15.08 -5.08 -4.93
#